data_AF-A0AA40C4J1-F1
#
_entry.id   AF-A0AA40C4J1-F1
#
_cell.length_a   1.000
_cell.length_b   1.000
_cell.length_c   1.000
_cell.angle_alpha   90.00
_cell.angle_beta   90.00
_cell.angle_gamma   90.00
#
_symmetry.space_group_name_H-M   'P 1'
#
loop_
_entity.id
_entity.type
_entity.pdbx_description
1 polymer ?
#
loop_
_entity_poly.entity_id
_entity_poly.type
_entity_poly.pdbx_seq_one_letter_code
_entity_poly.pdbx_strand_id
1 'polypeptide(L)' 'FELLFPEWTFPLWLIFKKQKKNWEEEFKAAYAKLHLLQGIVVLRLFDELQYDNTPALLMSDIGGVCLAAPEGPACKLLAP' A
#
# COMPACT_ATOMS: atom_id res chain seq x y z
N PHE A 1 4.97 13.11 24.92
CA PHE A 1 4.41 13.11 23.57
C PHE A 1 5.47 13.68 22.66
N GLU A 2 6.34 12.82 22.12
CA GLU A 2 7.31 13.27 21.13
C GLU A 2 6.55 13.57 19.84
N LEU A 3 6.60 14.84 19.43
CA LEU A 3 6.18 15.28 18.10
C LEU A 3 7.17 14.68 17.11
N LEU A 4 6.92 13.43 16.72
CA LEU A 4 7.66 12.80 15.64
C LEU A 4 7.45 13.64 14.39
N PHE A 5 8.55 14.16 13.84
CA PHE A 5 8.52 14.87 12.56
C PHE A 5 7.85 13.95 11.52
N PRO A 6 6.86 14.43 10.74
CA PRO A 6 6.11 13.58 9.82
C PRO A 6 7.03 12.84 8.84
N GLU A 7 8.13 13.48 8.47
CA GLU A 7 9.26 12.96 7.70
C GLU A 7 9.81 11.62 8.22
N TRP A 8 9.76 11.36 9.52
CA TRP A 8 10.30 10.15 10.17
C TRP A 8 9.24 9.06 10.39
N THR A 9 7.96 9.38 10.16
CA THR A 9 6.83 8.47 10.40
C THR A 9 6.13 8.04 9.12
N PHE A 10 6.30 8.81 8.04
CA PHE A 10 5.73 8.47 6.75
C PHE A 10 6.65 7.51 6.00
N PRO A 11 6.11 6.42 5.43
CA PRO A 11 6.89 5.57 4.55
C PRO A 11 7.37 6.39 3.35
N LEU A 12 8.61 6.14 2.92
CA LEU A 12 9.25 6.83 1.81
C LEU A 12 8.44 6.66 0.50
N TRP A 13 7.70 5.56 0.40
CA TRP A 13 6.87 5.21 -0.74
C TRP A 13 5.44 4.94 -0.30
N LEU A 14 4.51 5.47 -1.10
CA LEU A 14 3.08 5.27 -0.91
C LEU A 14 2.52 4.53 -2.11
N ILE A 15 1.63 3.59 -1.83
CA ILE A 15 0.91 2.85 -2.85
C ILE A 15 -0.48 3.43 -2.97
N PHE A 16 -0.84 3.69 -4.22
CA PHE A 16 -2.16 4.18 -4.59
C PHE A 16 -2.93 3.10 -5.34
N LYS A 17 -4.03 2.63 -4.76
CA LYS A 17 -4.84 1.56 -5.34
C LYS A 17 -6.22 2.10 -5.69
N LYS A 18 -6.50 2.30 -6.99
CA LYS A 18 -7.82 2.67 -7.50
C LYS A 18 -8.79 1.50 -7.38
N GLN A 19 -10.04 1.78 -7.02
CA GLN A 19 -11.09 0.77 -6.98
C GLN A 19 -11.36 0.22 -8.39
N LYS A 20 -11.50 -1.10 -8.50
CA LYS A 20 -12.03 -1.73 -9.71
C LYS A 20 -13.54 -1.56 -9.78
N LYS A 21 -14.08 -1.51 -11.00
CA LYS A 21 -15.52 -1.44 -11.23
C LYS A 21 -16.23 -2.66 -10.63
N ASN A 22 -17.34 -2.46 -9.91
CA ASN A 22 -18.16 -3.50 -9.27
C ASN A 22 -17.44 -4.26 -8.14
N TRP A 23 -16.61 -3.57 -7.37
CA TRP A 23 -15.85 -4.16 -6.24
C TRP A 23 -16.02 -3.32 -4.96
N GLU A 24 -17.16 -2.64 -4.83
CA GLU A 24 -17.41 -1.62 -3.80
C GLU A 24 -17.35 -2.19 -2.38
N GLU A 25 -17.89 -3.40 -2.17
CA GLU A 25 -17.98 -4.00 -0.84
C GLU A 25 -16.64 -4.58 -0.37
N GLU A 26 -15.93 -5.30 -1.25
CA GLU A 26 -14.73 -6.01 -0.86
C GLU A 26 -13.49 -5.10 -0.79
N PHE A 27 -13.56 -3.92 -1.42
CA PHE A 27 -12.43 -3.01 -1.54
C PHE A 27 -11.82 -2.65 -0.20
N LYS A 28 -12.65 -2.36 0.80
CA LYS A 28 -12.22 -2.00 2.17
C LYS A 28 -12.37 -3.15 3.15
N ALA A 29 -13.43 -3.95 3.01
CA ALA A 29 -13.73 -5.04 3.94
C ALA A 29 -12.62 -6.09 4.01
N ALA A 30 -11.91 -6.34 2.90
CA ALA A 30 -10.77 -7.25 2.88
C ALA A 30 -9.63 -6.77 3.81
N TYR A 31 -9.30 -5.48 3.78
CA TYR A 31 -8.23 -4.93 4.62
C TYR A 31 -8.60 -4.88 6.10
N ALA A 32 -9.88 -4.68 6.43
CA ALA A 32 -10.37 -4.77 7.81
C ALA A 32 -10.16 -6.18 8.40
N LYS A 33 -10.46 -7.23 7.62
CA LYS A 33 -10.22 -8.62 8.04
C LYS A 33 -8.73 -8.94 8.21
N LEU A 34 -7.87 -8.24 7.48
CA LEU A 34 -6.41 -8.45 7.48
C LEU A 34 -5.67 -7.48 8.40
N HIS A 35 -6.35 -6.73 9.28
CA HIS A 35 -5.76 -5.71 10.13
C HIS A 35 -4.49 -6.19 10.87
N LEU A 36 -4.50 -7.42 11.41
CA LEU A 36 -3.36 -7.96 12.17
C LEU A 36 -2.12 -8.25 11.31
N LEU A 37 -2.27 -8.35 9.99
CA LEU A 37 -1.18 -8.63 9.05
C LEU A 37 -0.64 -7.35 8.37
N GLN A 38 -1.29 -6.21 8.62
CA GLN A 38 -0.93 -4.93 8.02
C GLN A 38 0.40 -4.39 8.54
N GLY A 39 1.26 -3.94 7.62
CA GLY A 39 2.63 -3.50 7.90
C GLY A 39 3.65 -4.62 8.08
N ILE A 40 3.24 -5.90 7.96
CA ILE A 40 4.13 -7.07 8.05
C ILE A 40 4.20 -7.78 6.69
N VAL A 41 3.06 -8.29 6.23
CA VAL A 41 2.93 -9.00 4.94
C VAL A 41 1.82 -8.42 4.07
N VAL A 42 0.88 -7.69 4.66
CA VAL A 42 -0.12 -6.89 3.96
C VAL A 42 0.26 -5.42 4.11
N LEU A 43 0.11 -4.65 3.04
CA LEU A 43 0.32 -3.20 3.04
C LEU A 43 -0.59 -2.52 4.09
N ARG A 44 -0.07 -1.55 4.85
CA ARG A 44 -0.88 -0.82 5.84
C ARG A 44 -1.81 0.12 5.11
N LEU A 45 -3.11 0.02 5.40
CA LEU A 45 -4.10 0.95 4.88
C LEU A 45 -4.11 2.21 5.76
N PHE A 46 -3.87 3.38 5.15
CA PHE A 46 -3.96 4.65 5.86
C PHE A 46 -5.39 5.19 5.80
N ASP A 47 -5.88 5.43 4.58
CA ASP A 47 -7.23 5.97 4.39
C ASP A 47 -7.73 5.72 2.96
N GLU A 48 -8.99 6.08 2.75
CA GLU A 48 -9.66 6.14 1.46
C GLU A 48 -9.70 7.57 0.95
N LEU A 49 -9.52 7.73 -0.35
CA LEU A 49 -9.57 9.04 -1.00
C LEU A 49 -10.19 8.94 -2.39
N GLN A 50 -10.60 10.08 -2.93
CA GLN A 50 -11.12 10.16 -4.28
C GLN A 50 -10.02 10.51 -5.27
N TYR A 51 -9.96 9.75 -6.36
CA TYR A 51 -9.11 10.04 -7.51
C TYR A 51 -9.91 9.87 -8.78
N ASP A 52 -10.04 10.95 -9.55
CA ASP A 52 -10.78 10.95 -10.82
C ASP A 52 -12.21 10.40 -10.64
N ASN A 53 -12.93 10.96 -9.67
CA ASN A 53 -14.28 10.55 -9.25
C ASN A 53 -14.44 9.05 -8.91
N THR A 54 -13.33 8.38 -8.60
CA THR A 54 -13.30 6.97 -8.23
C THR A 54 -12.68 6.80 -6.85
N PRO A 55 -13.26 5.99 -5.97
CA PRO A 55 -12.64 5.66 -4.69
C PRO A 55 -11.29 4.97 -4.88
N ALA A 56 -10.38 5.24 -3.97
CA ALA A 56 -9.04 4.67 -3.98
C ALA A 56 -8.48 4.58 -2.56
N LEU A 57 -7.55 3.66 -2.35
CA LEU A 57 -6.89 3.46 -1.06
C LEU A 57 -5.48 4.01 -1.10
N LEU A 58 -5.12 4.72 -0.04
CA LEU A 58 -3.76 5.13 0.25
C LEU A 58 -3.14 4.16 1.24
N MET A 59 -1.98 3.62 0.87
CA MET A 59 -1.37 2.52 1.60
C MET A 59 0.13 2.72 1.76
N SER A 60 0.71 2.18 2.83
CA SER A 60 2.17 2.13 3.01
C SER A 60 2.77 1.13 2.05
N ASP A 61 3.93 1.44 1.48
CA ASP A 61 4.78 0.38 0.93
C ASP A 61 5.35 -0.48 2.08
N ILE A 62 5.51 -1.78 1.82
CA ILE A 62 6.20 -2.73 2.73
C ILE A 62 7.53 -3.22 2.14
N GLY A 63 7.90 -2.72 0.96
CA GLY A 63 9.04 -3.18 0.19
C GLY A 63 8.82 -4.56 -0.44
N GLY A 64 9.87 -5.09 -1.05
CA GLY A 64 9.85 -6.39 -1.72
C GLY A 64 9.74 -6.29 -3.24
N VAL A 65 9.47 -7.43 -3.87
CA VAL A 65 9.51 -7.60 -5.33
C VAL A 65 8.18 -8.17 -5.82
N CYS A 66 7.67 -7.63 -6.93
CA CYS A 66 6.44 -8.12 -7.53
C CYS A 66 6.67 -9.52 -8.10
N LEU A 67 6.01 -10.54 -7.53
CA LEU A 67 6.10 -11.93 -8.00
C LEU A 67 5.36 -12.16 -9.33
N ALA A 68 4.47 -11.25 -9.72
CA ALA A 68 3.70 -11.34 -10.95
C ALA A 68 4.42 -10.71 -12.17
N ALA A 69 5.61 -10.13 -11.98
CA ALA A 69 6.42 -9.67 -13.10
C ALA A 69 6.89 -10.89 -13.91
N PRO A 70 6.63 -10.95 -15.24
CA PRO A 70 6.95 -12.13 -16.05
C PRO A 70 8.46 -12.43 -16.09
N GLU A 71 9.29 -11.42 -15.87
CA GLU A 71 10.75 -11.49 -15.74
C GLU A 71 11.25 -12.02 -14.38
N GLY A 72 10.37 -12.36 -13.43
CA GLY A 72 10.75 -12.63 -12.05
C GLY A 72 11.21 -11.36 -11.31
N PRO A 73 11.66 -11.45 -10.05
CA PRO A 73 12.07 -10.27 -9.31
C PRO A 73 13.29 -9.64 -10.00
N ALA A 74 13.10 -8.48 -10.62
CA ALA A 74 14.21 -7.63 -11.02
C ALA A 74 14.87 -7.07 -9.76
N CYS A 75 15.71 -7.91 -9.13
CA CYS A 75 16.63 -7.52 -8.08
C CYS A 75 17.67 -6.60 -8.72
N LYS A 76 17.35 -5.31 -8.84
CA LYS A 76 18.35 -4.30 -9.14
C LYS A 76 19.18 -4.14 -7.87
N LEU A 77 20.21 -4.97 -7.75
CA LEU A 77 21.39 -4.63 -6.95
C LEU A 77 21.87 -3.26 -7.45
N LEU A 78 21.59 -2.22 -6.68
CA LEU A 78 22.32 -0.97 -6.82
C LEU A 78 23.78 -1.30 -6.52
N ALA A 79 24.59 -1.36 -7.57
CA ALA A 79 26.03 -1.39 -7.46
C ALA A 79 26.51 -0.07 -6.79
N PRO A 80 27.63 -0.11 -6.04
CA PRO A 80 28.04 0.92 -5.07
C PRO A 80 28.30 2.30 -5.68
#